data_AF-A0A2H0LJR8-F1
#
_entry.id   AF-A0A2H0LJR8-F1
#
_cell.length_a   1.000
_cell.length_b   1.000
_cell.length_c   1.000
_cell.angle_alpha   90.00
_cell.angle_beta   90.00
_cell.angle_gamma   90.00
#
_symmetry.space_group_name_H-M   'P 1'
#
loop_
_entity.id
_entity.type
_entity.pdbx_description
1 polymer ?
#
loop_
_entity_poly.entity_id
_entity_poly.type
_entity_poly.pdbx_seq_one_letter_code
_entity_poly.pdbx_strand_id
1 'polypeptide(L)' 'SQDILRRQVSIVGSWTFSKNGQADCAAFVAERKIDVDALFSHRFTLDQADEAYKLFDTQTTGKGVFVMD' A
#
# COMPACT_ATOMS: atom_id res chain seq x y z
N SER A 1 6.71 26.28 -12.65
CA SER A 1 6.78 27.22 -11.50
C SER A 1 5.61 28.21 -11.45
N GLN A 2 5.04 28.68 -12.57
CA GLN A 2 3.84 29.55 -12.54
C GLN A 2 2.64 28.91 -11.83
N ASP A 3 2.34 27.63 -12.08
CA ASP A 3 1.15 26.99 -11.50
C ASP A 3 1.22 26.84 -9.98
N ILE A 4 2.40 26.58 -9.43
CA ILE A 4 2.57 26.43 -7.99
C ILE A 4 2.51 27.80 -7.30
N LEU A 5 3.23 28.80 -7.84
CA LEU A 5 3.35 30.11 -7.21
C LEU A 5 2.07 30.96 -7.35
N ARG A 6 1.45 30.97 -8.54
CA ARG A 6 0.25 31.81 -8.78
C ARG A 6 -1.00 31.25 -8.14
N ARG A 7 -1.08 29.93 -7.96
CA ARG A 7 -2.18 29.27 -7.27
C ARG A 7 -1.90 29.00 -5.79
N GLN A 8 -0.72 29.42 -5.31
CA GLN A 8 -0.28 29.26 -3.92
C GLN A 8 -0.41 27.82 -3.42
N VAL A 9 0.02 26.85 -4.25
CA VAL A 9 -0.08 25.43 -3.94
C VAL A 9 0.97 25.05 -2.89
N SER A 10 0.53 24.34 -1.85
CA SER A 10 1.41 23.75 -0.83
C SER A 10 1.82 22.33 -1.25
N ILE A 11 3.13 22.05 -1.22
CA ILE A 11 3.68 20.72 -1.48
C ILE A 11 4.26 20.17 -0.18
N VAL A 12 3.79 19.01 0.25
CA VAL A 12 4.31 18.30 1.41
C VAL A 12 4.85 16.96 0.96
N GLY A 13 6.14 16.73 1.15
CA GLY A 13 6.73 15.40 0.97
C GLY A 13 6.39 14.51 2.17
N SER A 14 5.96 13.29 1.91
CA SER A 14 5.71 12.29 2.95
C SER A 14 6.65 11.11 2.75
N TRP A 15 7.42 10.80 3.79
CA TRP A 15 8.18 9.56 3.89
C TRP A 15 7.34 8.52 4.65
N THR A 16 7.57 7.22 4.42
CA THR A 16 6.75 6.13 4.97
C THR A 16 6.46 6.28 6.46
N PHE A 17 5.25 5.89 6.88
CA PHE A 17 4.78 6.05 8.27
C PHE A 17 5.74 5.44 9.30
N SER A 18 5.94 6.19 10.40
CA SER A 18 6.59 5.68 11.60
C SER A 18 5.77 4.54 12.24
N LYS A 19 6.39 3.79 13.16
CA LYS A 19 5.68 2.78 13.95
C LYS A 19 4.41 3.33 14.62
N ASN A 20 4.46 4.55 15.13
CA ASN A 20 3.31 5.19 15.77
C ASN A 20 2.21 5.49 14.75
N GLY A 21 2.55 6.05 13.58
CA GLY A 21 1.57 6.31 12.52
C GLY A 21 0.94 5.03 11.97
N GLN A 22 1.69 3.93 11.91
CA GLN A 22 1.14 2.62 11.53
C GLN A 22 0.17 2.08 12.59
N ALA A 23 0.46 2.28 13.88
CA ALA A 23 -0.45 1.89 14.97
C ALA A 23 -1.77 2.66 14.92
N ASP A 24 -1.71 3.97 14.69
CA ASP A 24 -2.90 4.82 14.53
C ASP A 24 -3.72 4.39 13.30
N CYS A 25 -3.05 4.07 12.20
CA CYS A 25 -3.70 3.54 10.99
C CYS A 25 -4.40 2.20 11.26
N ALA A 26 -3.75 1.28 11.97
CA ALA A 26 -4.34 -0.01 12.32
C ALA A 26 -5.56 0.16 13.24
N ALA A 27 -5.48 1.05 14.23
CA ALA A 27 -6.60 1.38 15.10
C ALA A 27 -7.78 1.94 14.30
N PHE A 28 -7.52 2.88 13.40
CA PHE A 28 -8.54 3.46 12.52
C PHE A 28 -9.25 2.40 11.66
N VAL A 29 -8.48 1.49 11.05
CA VAL A 29 -9.02 0.38 10.25
C VAL A 29 -9.93 -0.52 11.09
N ALA A 30 -9.48 -0.91 12.28
CA ALA A 30 -10.23 -1.80 13.17
C ALA A 30 -11.51 -1.15 13.68
N GLU A 31 -11.44 0.10 14.17
CA GLU A 31 -12.58 0.85 14.70
C GLU A 31 -13.67 1.09 13.66
N ARG A 32 -13.27 1.29 12.40
CA ARG A 32 -14.18 1.57 11.28
C ARG A 32 -14.58 0.32 10.51
N LYS A 33 -14.06 -0.86 10.89
CA LYS A 33 -14.29 -2.14 10.20
C LYS A 33 -14.02 -2.03 8.69
N ILE A 34 -12.93 -1.36 8.33
CA ILE A 34 -12.55 -1.21 6.93
C ILE A 34 -12.07 -2.56 6.40
N ASP A 35 -12.67 -3.00 5.30
CA ASP A 35 -12.27 -4.22 4.60
C ASP A 35 -10.95 -3.97 3.84
N VAL A 36 -9.84 -4.07 4.57
CA VAL A 36 -8.48 -3.99 4.00
C VAL A 36 -8.07 -5.28 3.30
N ASP A 37 -8.75 -6.40 3.57
CA ASP A 37 -8.45 -7.68 2.94
C ASP A 37 -8.82 -7.67 1.46
N ALA A 38 -9.85 -6.92 1.07
CA ALA A 38 -10.21 -6.68 -0.32
C ALA A 38 -9.13 -5.99 -1.16
N LEU A 39 -8.09 -5.40 -0.54
CA LEU A 39 -6.95 -4.83 -1.27
C LEU A 39 -6.04 -5.91 -1.88
N PHE A 40 -6.05 -7.13 -1.31
CA PHE A 40 -5.23 -8.22 -1.81
C PHE A 40 -5.89 -8.88 -3.00
N SER A 41 -5.26 -8.77 -4.16
CA SER A 41 -5.75 -9.37 -5.41
C SER A 41 -5.20 -10.78 -5.63
N HIS A 42 -4.04 -11.10 -5.05
CA HIS A 42 -3.35 -12.37 -5.25
C HIS A 42 -2.75 -12.87 -3.93
N ARG A 43 -2.74 -14.19 -3.76
CA ARG A 43 -2.16 -14.90 -2.60
C ARG A 43 -1.20 -15.94 -3.12
N PHE A 44 0.00 -15.98 -2.54
CA PHE A 44 1.08 -16.87 -2.95
C PHE A 44 1.65 -17.61 -1.75
N THR A 45 2.12 -18.83 -1.96
CA THR A 45 3.03 -19.50 -1.02
C THR A 45 4.47 -19.04 -1.27
N LEU A 46 5.38 -19.32 -0.33
CA LEU A 46 6.79 -18.92 -0.45
C LEU A 46 7.52 -19.55 -1.65
N ASP A 47 7.17 -20.78 -2.03
CA ASP A 47 7.72 -21.46 -3.22
C ASP A 47 7.30 -20.81 -4.55
N GLN A 48 6.19 -20.04 -4.54
CA GLN A 48 5.72 -19.29 -5.70
C GLN A 48 6.36 -17.89 -5.84
N ALA A 49 7.41 -17.58 -5.07
CA ALA A 49 8.01 -16.24 -5.05
C ALA A 49 8.44 -15.75 -6.45
N ASP A 50 9.09 -16.58 -7.25
CA ASP A 50 9.52 -16.20 -8.61
C ASP A 50 8.34 -15.80 -9.52
N GLU A 51 7.24 -16.57 -9.49
CA GLU A 51 6.01 -16.27 -10.22
C GLU A 51 5.37 -14.97 -9.70
N ALA A 52 5.26 -14.82 -8.39
CA ALA A 52 4.69 -13.63 -7.74
C ALA A 52 5.41 -12.35 -8.16
N TYR A 53 6.75 -12.37 -8.17
CA TYR A 53 7.55 -11.21 -8.57
C TYR A 53 7.47 -10.94 -10.08
N LYS A 54 7.44 -11.97 -10.93
CA LYS A 54 7.22 -11.79 -12.38
C LYS A 54 5.88 -11.13 -12.68
N LEU A 55 4.82 -11.55 -12.00
CA LEU A 55 3.50 -10.94 -12.16
C LEU A 55 3.48 -9.49 -11.65
N PHE A 56 4.12 -9.23 -10.50
CA PHE A 56 4.24 -7.89 -9.93
C PHE A 56 4.96 -6.91 -10.87
N ASP A 57 6.02 -7.35 -11.54
CA ASP A 57 6.81 -6.51 -12.47
C ASP A 57 6.00 -6.02 -13.68
N THR A 58 4.93 -6.72 -14.05
CA THR A 58 4.01 -6.27 -15.11
C THR A 58 3.24 -5.00 -14.74
N GLN A 59 3.12 -4.67 -13.45
CA GLN A 59 2.36 -3.52 -12.93
C GLN A 59 0.88 -3.49 -13.37
N THR A 60 0.31 -4.65 -13.68
CA THR A 60 -1.09 -4.79 -14.11
C THR A 60 -2.04 -5.28 -13.01
N THR A 61 -1.50 -5.59 -11.83
CA THR A 61 -2.24 -6.23 -10.73
C THR A 61 -2.30 -5.35 -9.48
N GLY A 62 -3.21 -5.70 -8.56
CA GLY A 62 -3.28 -5.09 -7.21
C GLY A 62 -2.21 -5.61 -6.24
N LYS A 63 -2.51 -5.62 -4.95
CA LYS A 63 -1.55 -6.06 -3.92
C LYS A 63 -1.47 -7.60 -3.86
N GLY A 64 -0.27 -8.15 -3.99
CA GLY A 64 0.02 -9.56 -3.67
C GLY A 64 0.37 -9.74 -2.19
N VAL A 65 0.08 -10.93 -1.64
CA VAL A 65 0.49 -11.32 -0.28
C VAL A 65 1.03 -12.74 -0.25
N PHE A 66 2.08 -12.97 0.53
CA PHE A 66 2.55 -14.30 0.86
C PHE A 66 1.82 -14.83 2.10
N VAL A 67 1.27 -16.03 2.00
CA VAL A 67 0.69 -16.77 3.13
C VAL A 67 1.68 -17.85 3.59
N MET A 68 1.81 -18.05 4.90
CA MET A 68 2.83 -18.93 5.51
C MET A 68 2.22 -20.19 6.16
N ASP A 69 1.06 -20.60 5.68
CA ASP A 69 0.30 -21.73 6.23
C ASP A 69 0.88 -23.08 5.78
#